data_AF-A0A166DBF7-F1
#
_entry.id   AF-A0A166DBF7-F1
#
_cell.length_a   1.000
_cell.length_b   1.000
_cell.length_c   1.000
_cell.angle_alpha   90.00
_cell.angle_beta   90.00
_cell.angle_gamma   90.00
#
_symmetry.space_group_name_H-M   'P 1'
#
loop_
_entity.id
_entity.type
_entity.pdbx_description
1 polymer ?
#
loop_
_entity_poly.entity_id
_entity_poly.type
_entity_poly.pdbx_seq_one_letter_code
_entity_poly.pdbx_strand_id
1 'polypeptide(L)'
;MASSEAERKVEKEVVADKEEEDNAAAAAEDEDTGAQVAPIVRLEEVAVTTGEENEEAILDLKSKLYRFDKDGNQWKERGAGTVKFLKHKETGKVRLVMRQSKTLKICANHLVVAGMTVQEHAGNEKSCVWHATDFADGELKDELFCIRFGSIENCKLFMETFQEVAESQGKKEESEGTGAAAELLEKLSVEEKKDEKKAEEDVTAATTKDAKEPEKAESKKEE
;
A
#
# COMPACT_ATOMS: atom_id res chain seq x y z
N MET A 1 -82.11 13.88 33.51
CA MET A 1 -82.41 14.63 34.75
C MET A 1 -81.07 15.05 35.32
N ALA A 2 -80.56 16.24 35.03
CA ALA A 2 -80.96 17.58 35.51
C ALA A 2 -80.13 18.02 36.74
N SER A 3 -79.79 19.32 36.74
CA SER A 3 -79.03 20.16 37.69
C SER A 3 -77.50 20.15 37.57
N SER A 4 -76.83 21.21 37.08
CA SER A 4 -76.76 22.64 37.54
C SER A 4 -76.08 22.73 38.92
N GLU A 5 -75.15 23.62 39.27
CA GLU A 5 -74.75 24.96 38.83
C GLU A 5 -73.37 25.23 39.48
N ALA A 6 -72.52 26.07 38.88
CA ALA A 6 -71.81 27.16 39.58
C ALA A 6 -70.93 27.93 38.59
N GLU A 7 -71.46 29.08 38.18
CA GLU A 7 -70.79 30.10 37.40
C GLU A 7 -69.67 30.79 38.19
N ARG A 8 -68.59 31.16 37.50
CA ARG A 8 -67.94 32.45 37.76
C ARG A 8 -67.33 33.00 36.48
N LYS A 9 -67.97 34.06 36.01
CA LYS A 9 -67.67 34.89 34.86
C LYS A 9 -66.75 36.02 35.29
N VAL A 10 -65.60 36.21 34.63
CA VAL A 10 -64.94 37.52 34.49
C VAL A 10 -64.42 37.62 33.06
N GLU A 11 -65.00 38.56 32.32
CA GLU A 11 -64.64 39.06 30.98
C GLU A 11 -63.27 39.79 31.05
N LYS A 12 -62.48 40.09 30.02
CA LYS A 12 -62.54 40.11 28.55
C LYS A 12 -61.10 40.51 28.13
N GLU A 13 -60.54 39.93 27.07
CA GLU A 13 -59.86 40.72 26.02
C GLU A 13 -59.58 39.83 24.81
N VAL A 14 -59.89 40.36 23.64
CA VAL A 14 -59.82 39.73 22.33
C VAL A 14 -58.56 40.22 21.66
N VAL A 15 -57.67 39.33 21.22
CA VAL A 15 -56.99 39.53 19.93
C VAL A 15 -56.64 38.17 19.33
N ALA A 16 -57.08 37.97 18.09
CA ALA A 16 -56.71 36.86 17.23
C ALA A 16 -55.22 36.98 16.86
N ASP A 17 -54.48 35.87 16.93
CA ASP A 17 -53.20 35.77 16.24
C ASP A 17 -53.21 34.58 15.29
N LYS A 18 -52.76 34.88 14.09
CA LYS A 18 -52.97 34.19 12.83
C LYS A 18 -51.64 33.52 12.50
N GLU A 19 -51.69 32.25 12.10
CA GLU A 19 -50.56 31.55 11.49
C GLU A 19 -49.98 32.37 10.33
N GLU A 20 -48.66 32.52 10.26
CA GLU A 20 -47.83 32.32 9.05
C GLU A 20 -46.34 32.32 9.40
N GLU A 21 -45.75 31.13 9.24
CA GLU A 21 -44.49 30.85 8.54
C GLU A 21 -43.63 32.05 8.08
N ASP A 22 -42.48 32.27 8.71
CA ASP A 22 -41.26 32.67 7.99
C ASP A 22 -40.02 32.28 8.81
N ASN A 23 -39.54 31.05 8.62
CA ASN A 23 -38.21 30.64 9.06
C ASN A 23 -37.22 31.11 8.00
N ALA A 24 -36.96 32.42 8.02
CA ALA A 24 -35.88 33.02 7.25
C ALA A 24 -34.55 32.47 7.78
N ALA A 25 -34.06 31.41 7.13
CA ALA A 25 -32.67 31.03 7.16
C ALA A 25 -31.86 32.27 6.79
N ALA A 26 -31.25 32.90 7.80
CA ALA A 26 -30.22 33.90 7.60
C ALA A 26 -29.08 33.19 6.84
N ALA A 27 -29.13 33.28 5.51
CA ALA A 27 -27.95 33.12 4.69
C ALA A 27 -26.94 34.10 5.25
N ALA A 28 -25.87 33.57 5.84
CA ALA A 28 -24.65 34.34 6.01
C ALA A 28 -24.19 34.67 4.60
N GLU A 29 -24.66 35.81 4.08
CA GLU A 29 -24.08 36.46 2.93
C GLU A 29 -22.60 36.62 3.31
N ASP A 30 -21.72 35.87 2.63
CA ASP A 30 -20.29 36.10 2.66
C ASP A 30 -20.09 37.57 2.27
N GLU A 31 -19.91 38.45 3.26
CA GLU A 31 -19.57 39.85 3.03
C GLU A 31 -18.21 39.86 2.32
N ASP A 32 -18.25 39.92 0.99
CA ASP A 32 -17.08 40.17 0.16
C ASP A 32 -16.52 41.53 0.57
N THR A 33 -15.49 41.49 1.42
CA THR A 33 -14.80 42.68 1.95
C THR A 33 -14.17 43.56 0.86
N GLY A 34 -14.21 43.14 -0.42
CA GLY A 34 -13.64 43.89 -1.54
C GLY A 34 -12.11 44.02 -1.48
N ALA A 35 -11.47 43.28 -0.57
CA ALA A 35 -10.03 43.33 -0.36
C ALA A 35 -9.31 42.70 -1.55
N GLN A 36 -8.62 43.52 -2.34
CA GLN A 36 -7.74 43.04 -3.41
C GLN A 36 -6.48 42.43 -2.79
N VAL A 37 -6.42 41.10 -2.75
CA VAL A 37 -5.23 40.36 -2.29
C VAL A 37 -4.23 40.27 -3.45
N ALA A 38 -3.12 41.00 -3.34
CA ALA A 38 -2.02 40.89 -4.29
C ALA A 38 -1.36 39.50 -4.19
N PRO A 39 -1.06 38.82 -5.31
CA PRO A 39 -0.38 37.53 -5.26
C PRO A 39 1.00 37.64 -4.63
N ILE A 40 1.21 36.95 -3.50
CA ILE A 40 2.51 36.92 -2.80
C ILE A 40 3.56 36.17 -3.64
N VAL A 41 3.13 35.15 -4.39
CA VAL A 41 3.99 34.31 -5.22
C VAL A 41 3.33 34.08 -6.57
N ARG A 42 4.13 34.16 -7.64
CA ARG A 42 3.73 33.69 -8.98
C ARG A 42 4.28 32.29 -9.17
N LEU A 43 3.39 31.32 -9.37
CA LEU A 43 3.75 29.95 -9.68
C LEU A 43 3.75 29.77 -11.19
N GLU A 44 4.79 29.15 -11.72
CA GLU A 44 4.82 28.70 -13.11
C GLU A 44 4.11 27.35 -13.22
N GLU A 45 3.41 27.14 -14.34
CA GLU A 45 2.81 25.84 -14.62
C GLU A 45 3.93 24.84 -14.91
N VAL A 46 3.96 23.75 -14.14
CA VAL A 46 4.94 22.66 -14.30
C VAL A 46 4.19 21.44 -14.82
N ALA A 47 4.71 20.82 -15.89
CA ALA A 47 4.21 19.53 -16.35
C ALA A 47 4.47 18.47 -15.28
N VAL A 48 3.39 17.88 -14.74
CA VAL A 48 3.47 16.82 -13.73
C VAL A 48 3.25 15.47 -14.39
N THR A 49 4.21 14.56 -14.21
CA THR A 49 4.07 13.15 -14.57
C THR A 49 3.52 12.36 -13.40
N THR A 50 2.78 11.28 -13.68
CA THR A 50 2.21 10.43 -12.63
C THR A 50 3.18 9.35 -12.18
N GLY A 51 4.17 9.02 -13.02
CA GLY A 51 5.06 7.88 -12.82
C GLY A 51 4.38 6.54 -13.06
N GLU A 52 3.24 6.54 -13.77
CA GLU A 52 2.42 5.38 -14.12
C GLU A 52 2.34 5.18 -15.66
N GLU A 53 3.11 5.92 -16.46
CA GLU A 53 2.99 5.98 -17.93
C GLU A 53 3.43 4.67 -18.61
N ASN A 54 4.35 3.92 -17.98
CA ASN A 54 4.88 2.65 -18.46
C ASN A 54 4.10 1.44 -17.97
N GLU A 55 2.92 1.66 -17.40
CA GLU A 55 2.11 0.62 -16.79
C GLU A 55 0.71 0.57 -17.40
N GLU A 56 0.07 -0.59 -17.28
CA GLU A 56 -1.30 -0.85 -17.71
C GLU A 56 -2.14 -1.23 -16.49
N ALA A 57 -3.30 -0.61 -16.35
CA ALA A 57 -4.24 -0.94 -15.27
C ALA A 57 -4.99 -2.23 -15.61
N ILE A 58 -4.75 -3.28 -14.82
CA ILE A 58 -5.49 -4.56 -14.94
C ILE A 58 -6.75 -4.57 -14.08
N LEU A 59 -6.81 -3.70 -13.07
CA LEU A 59 -7.96 -3.50 -12.19
C LEU A 59 -8.03 -2.02 -11.80
N ASP A 60 -9.25 -1.48 -11.72
CA ASP A 60 -9.55 -0.13 -11.25
C ASP A 60 -10.89 -0.17 -10.50
N LEU A 61 -10.86 -0.01 -9.17
CA LEU A 61 -12.04 -0.08 -8.33
C LEU A 61 -12.07 1.03 -7.29
N LYS A 62 -13.26 1.58 -7.02
CA LYS A 62 -13.48 2.49 -5.89
C LYS A 62 -13.54 1.71 -4.58
N SER A 63 -12.80 2.18 -3.59
CA SER A 63 -12.62 1.50 -2.31
C SER A 63 -12.24 2.47 -1.18
N LYS A 64 -12.27 1.94 0.03
CA LYS A 64 -11.72 2.59 1.23
C LYS A 64 -10.70 1.67 1.89
N LEU A 65 -9.53 2.20 2.15
CA LEU A 65 -8.38 1.50 2.73
C LEU A 65 -8.19 1.88 4.19
N TYR A 66 -7.88 0.86 4.99
CA TYR A 66 -7.51 0.95 6.39
C TYR A 66 -6.17 0.27 6.59
N ARG A 67 -5.42 0.78 7.57
CA ARG A 67 -4.17 0.20 8.04
C ARG A 67 -4.33 -0.16 9.51
N PHE A 68 -3.87 -1.35 9.87
CA PHE A 68 -3.86 -1.79 11.26
C PHE A 68 -2.78 -1.08 12.06
N ASP A 69 -3.18 -0.46 13.16
CA ASP A 69 -2.31 0.17 14.14
C ASP A 69 -1.93 -0.86 15.21
N LYS A 70 -0.67 -1.32 15.19
CA LYS A 70 -0.21 -2.36 16.12
C LYS A 70 -0.22 -1.88 17.57
N ASP A 71 0.17 -0.63 17.82
CA ASP A 71 0.22 -0.05 19.18
C ASP A 71 -1.17 0.14 19.78
N GLY A 72 -2.13 0.63 18.98
CA GLY A 72 -3.52 0.83 19.40
C GLY A 72 -4.42 -0.39 19.24
N ASN A 73 -3.91 -1.50 18.67
CA ASN A 73 -4.67 -2.70 18.32
C ASN A 73 -5.99 -2.38 17.59
N GLN A 74 -5.94 -1.45 16.62
CA GLN A 74 -7.13 -0.91 15.97
C GLN A 74 -6.92 -0.60 14.49
N TRP A 75 -7.99 -0.64 13.70
CA TRP A 75 -7.96 -0.19 12.32
C TRP A 75 -8.04 1.35 12.25
N LYS A 76 -7.15 1.98 11.47
CA LYS A 76 -7.20 3.41 11.15
C LYS A 76 -7.44 3.60 9.65
N GLU A 77 -8.32 4.53 9.29
CA GLU A 77 -8.54 4.88 7.88
C GLU A 77 -7.27 5.48 7.28
N ARG A 78 -6.84 4.97 6.13
CA ARG A 78 -5.64 5.40 5.41
C ARG A 78 -5.98 6.21 4.16
N GLY A 79 -7.09 5.89 3.49
CA GLY A 79 -7.57 6.66 2.36
C GLY A 79 -8.85 6.12 1.74
N ALA A 80 -9.60 6.99 1.07
CA ALA A 80 -10.77 6.63 0.28
C ALA A 80 -10.59 7.12 -1.16
N GLY A 81 -10.69 6.22 -2.13
CA GLY A 81 -10.45 6.56 -3.53
C GLY A 81 -10.40 5.34 -4.43
N THR A 82 -9.51 5.37 -5.42
CA THR A 82 -9.43 4.33 -6.43
C THR A 82 -8.17 3.50 -6.20
N VAL A 83 -8.35 2.19 -6.06
CA VAL A 83 -7.27 1.21 -6.04
C VAL A 83 -7.07 0.67 -7.46
N LYS A 84 -5.81 0.54 -7.87
CA LYS A 84 -5.41 -0.03 -9.15
C LYS A 84 -4.36 -1.11 -8.94
N PHE A 85 -4.43 -2.15 -9.76
CA PHE A 85 -3.26 -2.97 -10.05
C PHE A 85 -2.66 -2.51 -11.37
N LEU A 86 -1.37 -2.17 -11.34
CA LEU A 86 -0.63 -1.62 -12.47
C LEU A 86 0.45 -2.62 -12.88
N LYS A 87 0.38 -3.11 -14.12
CA LYS A 87 1.36 -4.02 -14.70
C LYS A 87 2.33 -3.24 -15.56
N HIS A 88 3.62 -3.32 -15.26
CA HIS A 88 4.66 -2.67 -16.05
C HIS A 88 4.82 -3.33 -17.43
N LYS A 89 4.87 -2.53 -18.50
CA LYS A 89 4.87 -3.03 -19.89
C LYS A 89 6.09 -3.88 -20.23
N GLU A 90 7.26 -3.49 -19.74
CA GLU A 90 8.53 -4.19 -20.03
C GLU A 90 8.80 -5.36 -19.07
N THR A 91 8.93 -5.07 -17.77
CA THR A 91 9.22 -6.09 -16.75
C THR A 91 8.05 -7.04 -16.48
N GLY A 92 6.81 -6.60 -16.71
CA GLY A 92 5.59 -7.32 -16.35
C GLY A 92 5.38 -7.51 -14.84
N LYS A 93 6.15 -6.80 -14.01
CA LYS A 93 5.89 -6.71 -12.57
C LYS A 93 4.58 -5.98 -12.33
N VAL A 94 3.87 -6.34 -11.26
CA VAL A 94 2.60 -5.72 -10.90
C VAL A 94 2.71 -5.08 -9.53
N ARG A 95 2.25 -3.83 -9.42
CA ARG A 95 2.09 -3.13 -8.14
C ARG A 95 0.65 -2.74 -7.88
N LEU A 96 0.29 -2.68 -6.61
CA LEU A 96 -0.93 -2.04 -6.13
C LEU A 96 -0.62 -0.57 -5.88
N VAL A 97 -1.41 0.32 -6.50
CA VAL A 97 -1.38 1.76 -6.21
C VAL A 97 -2.78 2.21 -5.87
N MET A 98 -2.93 2.96 -4.77
CA MET A 98 -4.19 3.58 -4.39
C MET A 98 -4.00 5.07 -4.13
N ARG A 99 -4.87 5.90 -4.70
CA ARG A 99 -4.87 7.35 -4.50
C ARG A 99 -6.17 7.80 -3.86
N GLN A 100 -6.06 8.76 -2.94
CA GLN A 100 -7.20 9.40 -2.31
C GLN A 100 -7.98 10.25 -3.32
N SER A 101 -9.32 10.22 -3.20
CA SER A 101 -10.19 11.12 -3.96
C SER A 101 -9.87 12.57 -3.59
N LYS A 102 -9.98 13.48 -4.56
CA LYS A 102 -9.72 14.93 -4.42
C LYS A 102 -8.24 15.30 -4.24
N THR A 103 -7.54 14.73 -3.25
CA THR A 103 -6.15 15.11 -2.95
C THR A 103 -5.12 14.43 -3.84
N LEU A 104 -5.49 13.30 -4.47
CA LEU A 104 -4.64 12.47 -5.33
C LEU A 104 -3.36 11.94 -4.64
N LYS A 105 -3.28 12.09 -3.31
CA LYS A 105 -2.19 11.53 -2.49
C LYS A 105 -2.23 10.02 -2.54
N ILE A 106 -1.05 9.42 -2.68
CA ILE A 106 -0.86 7.98 -2.61
C ILE A 106 -1.12 7.53 -1.16
N CYS A 107 -1.92 6.49 -0.99
CA CYS A 107 -2.22 5.91 0.32
C CYS A 107 -1.90 4.40 0.40
N ALA A 108 -1.55 3.79 -0.73
CA ALA A 108 -0.87 2.49 -0.83
C ALA A 108 -0.04 2.46 -2.12
N ASN A 109 1.17 1.91 -2.04
CA ASN A 109 2.09 1.68 -3.15
C ASN A 109 3.05 0.54 -2.79
N HIS A 110 2.77 -0.67 -3.28
CA HIS A 110 3.62 -1.84 -3.06
C HIS A 110 3.55 -2.81 -4.24
N LEU A 111 4.62 -3.58 -4.43
CA LEU A 111 4.62 -4.70 -5.37
C LEU A 111 3.71 -5.82 -4.84
N VAL A 112 3.01 -6.49 -5.74
CA VAL A 112 2.39 -7.78 -5.46
C VAL A 112 3.44 -8.83 -5.80
N VAL A 113 3.94 -9.55 -4.81
CA VAL A 113 5.01 -10.55 -4.96
C VAL A 113 4.48 -11.98 -4.75
N ALA A 114 5.26 -12.96 -5.20
CA ALA A 114 4.92 -14.37 -5.02
C ALA A 114 4.77 -14.71 -3.52
N GLY A 115 3.75 -15.50 -3.19
CA GLY A 115 3.47 -15.93 -1.82
C GLY A 115 2.69 -14.93 -0.96
N MET A 116 2.38 -13.73 -1.46
CA MET A 116 1.40 -12.87 -0.80
C MET A 116 0.01 -13.51 -0.83
N THR A 117 -0.73 -13.37 0.26
CA THR A 117 -2.10 -13.92 0.39
C THR A 117 -3.07 -12.82 0.78
N VAL A 118 -4.24 -12.84 0.17
CA VAL A 118 -5.38 -11.99 0.54
C VAL A 118 -6.49 -12.86 1.12
N GLN A 119 -7.13 -12.39 2.19
CA GLN A 119 -8.17 -13.13 2.90
C GLN A 119 -9.42 -12.26 3.10
N GLU A 120 -10.60 -12.87 3.08
CA GLU A 120 -11.83 -12.15 3.44
C GLU A 120 -11.75 -11.68 4.90
N HIS A 121 -12.25 -10.46 5.16
CA HIS A 121 -12.30 -9.95 6.52
C HIS A 121 -13.44 -10.60 7.29
N ALA A 122 -13.15 -11.16 8.47
CA ALA A 122 -14.16 -11.75 9.33
C ALA A 122 -15.28 -10.73 9.66
N GLY A 123 -16.53 -11.09 9.34
CA GLY A 123 -17.70 -10.23 9.59
C GLY A 123 -17.98 -9.16 8.54
N ASN A 124 -17.23 -9.09 7.41
CA ASN A 124 -17.57 -8.21 6.30
C ASN A 124 -17.10 -8.75 4.95
N GLU A 125 -18.03 -9.35 4.19
CA GLU A 125 -17.81 -9.93 2.86
C GLU A 125 -17.45 -8.91 1.76
N LYS A 126 -17.61 -7.61 2.04
CA LYS A 126 -17.17 -6.52 1.15
C LYS A 126 -15.75 -6.06 1.44
N SER A 127 -15.07 -6.71 2.39
CA SER A 127 -13.74 -6.32 2.83
C SER A 127 -12.78 -7.50 2.83
N CYS A 128 -11.52 -7.23 2.52
CA CYS A 128 -10.45 -8.22 2.58
C CYS A 128 -9.18 -7.63 3.19
N VAL A 129 -8.29 -8.50 3.66
CA VAL A 129 -7.06 -8.16 4.40
C VAL A 129 -5.84 -8.84 3.79
N TRP A 130 -4.71 -8.15 3.82
CA TRP A 130 -3.42 -8.67 3.39
C TRP A 130 -2.26 -7.92 4.06
N HIS A 131 -1.07 -8.51 4.05
CA HIS A 131 0.16 -7.88 4.50
C HIS A 131 0.98 -7.42 3.29
N ALA A 132 1.64 -6.26 3.38
CA ALA A 132 2.55 -5.78 2.35
C ALA A 132 3.63 -4.85 2.91
N THR A 133 4.80 -4.83 2.26
CA THR A 133 5.83 -3.82 2.47
C THR A 133 5.55 -2.63 1.55
N ASP A 134 5.00 -1.55 2.12
CA ASP A 134 4.42 -0.41 1.42
C ASP A 134 5.31 0.84 1.42
N PHE A 135 5.24 1.62 0.34
CA PHE A 135 6.05 2.83 0.11
C PHE A 135 5.21 4.12 -0.03
N ALA A 136 3.94 4.15 0.39
CA ALA A 136 3.09 5.33 0.20
C ALA A 136 3.61 6.61 0.89
N ASP A 137 4.36 6.48 1.98
CA ASP A 137 4.92 7.61 2.74
C ASP A 137 6.36 7.99 2.32
N GLY A 138 6.92 7.35 1.29
CA GLY A 138 8.32 7.56 0.87
C GLY A 138 9.36 6.72 1.62
N GLU A 139 8.91 5.77 2.46
CA GLU A 139 9.74 4.81 3.17
C GLU A 139 9.08 3.43 3.14
N LEU A 140 9.86 2.35 3.10
CA LEU A 140 9.33 0.98 3.13
C LEU A 140 8.86 0.61 4.54
N LYS A 141 7.59 0.27 4.68
CA LYS A 141 6.96 -0.12 5.95
C LYS A 141 6.12 -1.37 5.80
N ASP A 142 6.26 -2.32 6.72
CA ASP A 142 5.40 -3.50 6.76
C ASP A 142 4.05 -3.15 7.38
N GLU A 143 3.01 -3.15 6.54
CA GLU A 143 1.65 -2.81 6.91
C GLU A 143 0.70 -4.00 6.75
N LEU A 144 -0.28 -4.07 7.67
CA LEU A 144 -1.45 -4.93 7.53
C LEU A 144 -2.60 -4.04 7.06
N PHE A 145 -3.08 -4.32 5.85
CA PHE A 145 -4.14 -3.58 5.20
C PHE A 145 -5.49 -4.29 5.33
N CYS A 146 -6.54 -3.48 5.36
CA CYS A 146 -7.91 -3.90 5.12
C CYS A 146 -8.51 -2.95 4.09
N ILE A 147 -9.10 -3.47 3.03
CA ILE A 147 -9.78 -2.67 2.02
C ILE A 147 -11.25 -3.05 1.99
N ARG A 148 -12.12 -2.05 1.82
CA ARG A 148 -13.56 -2.22 1.71
C ARG A 148 -14.07 -1.67 0.39
N PHE A 149 -14.91 -2.46 -0.27
CA PHE A 149 -15.55 -2.10 -1.53
C PHE A 149 -17.04 -1.78 -1.34
N GLY A 150 -17.64 -1.13 -2.35
CA GLY A 150 -19.09 -0.85 -2.34
C GLY A 150 -19.96 -2.11 -2.47
N SER A 151 -19.46 -3.12 -3.18
CA SER A 151 -20.16 -4.37 -3.47
C SER A 151 -19.28 -5.59 -3.15
N ILE A 152 -19.92 -6.75 -2.99
CA ILE A 152 -19.23 -8.02 -2.69
C ILE A 152 -18.51 -8.50 -3.94
N GLU A 153 -19.09 -8.28 -5.12
CA GLU A 153 -18.53 -8.65 -6.43
C GLU A 153 -17.18 -7.95 -6.65
N ASN A 154 -17.09 -6.66 -6.30
CA ASN A 154 -15.83 -5.91 -6.39
C ASN A 154 -14.76 -6.45 -5.43
N CYS A 155 -15.16 -6.90 -4.23
CA CYS A 155 -14.23 -7.51 -3.29
C CYS A 155 -13.69 -8.84 -3.83
N LYS A 156 -14.58 -9.69 -4.36
CA LYS A 156 -14.19 -10.97 -4.97
C LYS A 156 -13.29 -10.77 -6.19
N LEU A 157 -13.64 -9.86 -7.08
CA LEU A 157 -12.83 -9.51 -8.25
C LEU A 157 -11.42 -9.03 -7.84
N PHE A 158 -11.34 -8.17 -6.81
CA PHE A 158 -10.06 -7.73 -6.28
C PHE A 158 -9.24 -8.90 -5.73
N MET A 159 -9.85 -9.77 -4.94
CA MET A 159 -9.16 -10.92 -4.35
C MET A 159 -8.66 -11.92 -5.41
N GLU A 160 -9.51 -12.22 -6.39
CA GLU A 160 -9.17 -13.08 -7.53
C GLU A 160 -7.98 -12.50 -8.31
N THR A 161 -8.07 -11.22 -8.69
CA THR A 161 -6.99 -10.53 -9.42
C THR A 161 -5.70 -10.49 -8.59
N PHE A 162 -5.79 -10.24 -7.28
CA PHE A 162 -4.63 -10.23 -6.39
C PHE A 162 -3.94 -11.60 -6.40
N GLN A 163 -4.72 -12.67 -6.24
CA GLN A 163 -4.23 -14.04 -6.18
C GLN A 163 -3.60 -14.47 -7.52
N GLU A 164 -4.27 -14.20 -8.64
CA GLU A 164 -3.74 -14.47 -9.98
C GLU A 164 -2.41 -13.74 -10.23
N VAL A 165 -2.33 -12.47 -9.83
CA VAL A 165 -1.11 -11.68 -9.94
C VAL A 165 0.00 -12.30 -9.08
N ALA A 166 -0.26 -12.58 -7.81
CA ALA A 166 0.73 -13.16 -6.89
C ALA A 166 1.28 -14.51 -7.42
N GLU A 167 0.40 -15.37 -7.96
CA GLU A 167 0.80 -16.63 -8.58
C GLU A 167 1.60 -16.44 -9.88
N SER A 168 1.24 -15.44 -10.70
CA SER A 168 1.96 -15.14 -11.95
C SER A 168 3.38 -14.63 -11.72
N GLN A 169 3.63 -13.95 -10.60
CA GLN A 169 4.97 -13.45 -10.29
C GLN A 169 5.95 -14.60 -9.96
N GLY A 170 5.48 -15.65 -9.26
CA GLY A 170 6.32 -16.81 -8.93
C GLY A 170 6.77 -17.61 -10.15
N LYS A 171 5.90 -17.76 -11.15
CA LYS A 171 6.22 -18.48 -12.41
C LYS A 171 7.27 -17.76 -13.25
N LYS A 172 7.35 -16.42 -13.15
CA LYS A 172 8.35 -15.63 -13.88
C LYS A 172 9.74 -15.71 -13.25
N GLU A 173 9.82 -15.72 -11.93
CA GLU A 173 11.10 -15.80 -11.22
C GLU A 173 11.79 -17.16 -11.41
N GLU A 174 11.03 -18.28 -11.49
CA GLU A 174 11.60 -19.59 -11.82
C GLU A 174 12.13 -19.69 -13.26
N SER A 175 11.45 -19.02 -14.21
CA SER A 175 11.83 -18.99 -15.62
C SER A 175 13.09 -18.15 -15.90
N GLU A 176 13.34 -17.07 -15.14
CA GLU A 176 14.51 -16.22 -15.33
C GLU A 176 15.70 -16.63 -14.45
N GLY A 177 15.45 -17.22 -13.28
CA GLY A 177 16.49 -17.70 -12.37
C GLY A 177 17.28 -18.90 -12.90
N THR A 178 16.66 -19.77 -13.71
CA THR A 178 17.36 -20.90 -14.34
C THR A 178 18.21 -20.48 -15.55
N GLY A 179 17.81 -19.44 -16.29
CA GLY A 179 18.58 -18.91 -17.42
C GLY A 179 19.85 -18.16 -17.00
N ALA A 180 19.73 -17.27 -16.02
CA ALA A 180 20.87 -16.46 -15.54
C ALA A 180 21.93 -17.29 -14.80
N ALA A 181 21.52 -18.31 -14.03
CA ALA A 181 22.45 -19.21 -13.35
C ALA A 181 23.19 -20.13 -14.33
N ALA A 182 22.53 -20.63 -15.38
CA ALA A 182 23.16 -21.45 -16.42
C ALA A 182 24.20 -20.66 -17.22
N GLU A 183 23.92 -19.40 -17.56
CA GLU A 183 24.84 -18.54 -18.33
C GLU A 183 26.10 -18.13 -17.54
N LEU A 184 26.01 -18.07 -16.21
CA LEU A 184 27.14 -17.82 -15.31
C LEU A 184 28.00 -19.09 -15.10
N LEU A 185 27.40 -20.27 -15.08
CA LEU A 185 28.09 -21.56 -15.00
C LEU A 185 28.86 -21.90 -16.29
N GLU A 186 28.33 -21.56 -17.47
CA GLU A 186 28.99 -21.79 -18.75
C GLU A 186 30.26 -20.92 -18.93
N LYS A 187 30.26 -19.69 -18.39
CA LYS A 187 31.43 -18.79 -18.41
C LYS A 187 32.56 -19.20 -17.46
N LEU A 188 32.31 -20.13 -16.52
CA LEU A 188 33.29 -20.62 -15.54
C LEU A 188 34.01 -21.91 -15.95
N SER A 189 33.59 -22.58 -17.03
CA SER A 189 34.21 -23.82 -17.52
C SER A 189 35.09 -23.57 -18.75
N VAL A 190 36.31 -23.08 -18.53
CA VAL A 190 37.35 -23.00 -19.58
C VAL A 190 38.20 -24.28 -19.54
N GLU A 191 38.13 -25.05 -20.62
CA GLU A 191 38.95 -26.24 -20.91
C GLU A 191 40.45 -25.94 -21.01
N GLU A 192 41.24 -26.82 -20.40
CA GLU A 192 42.70 -26.90 -20.50
C GLU A 192 43.15 -27.20 -21.94
N LYS A 193 43.92 -26.29 -22.57
CA LYS A 193 44.68 -26.60 -23.78
C LYS A 193 46.05 -27.16 -23.42
N LYS A 194 46.24 -28.42 -23.79
CA LYS A 194 47.50 -29.16 -23.79
C LYS A 194 48.27 -28.89 -25.10
N ASP A 195 49.54 -28.51 -25.02
CA ASP A 195 50.51 -28.66 -26.10
C ASP A 195 51.91 -28.94 -25.50
N GLU A 196 52.64 -29.91 -26.08
CA GLU A 196 53.86 -30.55 -25.53
C GLU A 196 55.19 -30.05 -26.15
N LYS A 197 56.30 -30.32 -25.42
CA LYS A 197 57.76 -30.46 -25.78
C LYS A 197 58.67 -29.26 -25.40
N LYS A 198 59.86 -29.39 -24.79
CA LYS A 198 60.81 -30.51 -24.52
C LYS A 198 61.92 -30.09 -23.50
N ALA A 199 62.47 -31.06 -22.75
CA ALA A 199 63.82 -31.16 -22.12
C ALA A 199 64.18 -30.20 -20.96
N GLU A 200 64.96 -30.52 -19.91
CA GLU A 200 65.68 -31.70 -19.36
C GLU A 200 66.16 -31.30 -17.93
N GLU A 201 66.32 -32.27 -17.01
CA GLU A 201 67.11 -32.31 -15.74
C GLU A 201 66.93 -31.18 -14.67
N ASP A 202 66.90 -31.37 -13.34
CA ASP A 202 67.68 -32.23 -12.45
C ASP A 202 67.00 -32.36 -11.05
N VAL A 203 66.90 -33.61 -10.59
CA VAL A 203 67.10 -34.25 -9.26
C VAL A 203 66.94 -33.48 -7.91
N THR A 204 66.35 -34.24 -6.95
CA THR A 204 66.36 -34.20 -5.45
C THR A 204 65.18 -33.50 -4.78
N ALA A 205 64.22 -34.15 -4.09
CA ALA A 205 64.20 -35.20 -3.06
C ALA A 205 64.73 -34.79 -1.67
N ALA A 206 63.80 -34.41 -0.77
CA ALA A 206 63.74 -34.79 0.67
C ALA A 206 62.63 -33.96 1.37
N THR A 207 61.51 -34.53 1.84
CA THR A 207 61.28 -35.03 3.23
C THR A 207 61.75 -34.02 4.29
N THR A 208 60.99 -33.60 5.31
CA THR A 208 59.94 -34.24 6.12
C THR A 208 59.59 -33.27 7.24
N LYS A 209 58.34 -33.27 7.72
CA LYS A 209 57.91 -33.22 9.14
C LYS A 209 58.35 -31.98 9.97
N ASP A 210 57.69 -31.54 11.03
CA ASP A 210 56.74 -32.16 11.94
C ASP A 210 55.98 -31.03 12.66
N ALA A 211 54.92 -31.48 13.33
CA ALA A 211 54.08 -30.86 14.33
C ALA A 211 54.63 -29.67 15.15
N LYS A 212 53.71 -28.82 15.63
CA LYS A 212 53.09 -29.02 16.96
C LYS A 212 52.42 -27.75 17.48
N GLU A 213 51.12 -27.87 17.69
CA GLU A 213 50.28 -27.05 18.57
C GLU A 213 50.77 -27.16 20.04
N PRO A 214 50.53 -26.16 20.88
CA PRO A 214 49.65 -26.47 22.01
C PRO A 214 48.65 -25.37 22.33
N GLU A 215 47.38 -25.78 22.34
CA GLU A 215 46.39 -25.68 23.41
C GLU A 215 46.62 -24.73 24.62
N LYS A 216 45.57 -23.92 24.85
CA LYS A 216 44.69 -23.84 26.04
C LYS A 216 44.83 -22.71 27.08
N ALA A 217 43.63 -22.19 27.39
CA ALA A 217 43.10 -21.78 28.71
C ALA A 217 43.71 -20.52 29.36
N GLU A 218 43.00 -19.66 30.10
CA GLU A 218 41.61 -19.56 30.53
C GLU A 218 41.41 -18.16 31.16
N SER A 219 40.17 -17.67 31.08
CA SER A 219 39.46 -16.91 32.13
C SER A 219 39.76 -15.42 32.43
N LYS A 220 38.62 -14.71 32.54
CA LYS A 220 38.19 -13.80 33.62
C LYS A 220 38.46 -12.27 33.50
N LYS A 221 37.31 -11.57 33.38
CA LYS A 221 36.70 -10.66 34.38
C LYS A 221 36.75 -9.15 34.05
N GLU A 222 35.56 -8.54 34.17
CA GLU A 222 35.24 -7.11 34.44
C GLU A 222 35.73 -6.11 33.36
N GLU A 223 34.86 -5.28 32.79
CA GLU A 223 34.00 -4.26 33.42
C GLU A 223 32.74 -4.00 32.59
#